data_AF-A0A090QFH4-F1
#
_entry.id   AF-A0A090QFH4-F1
#
_cell.length_a   1.000
_cell.length_b   1.000
_cell.length_c   1.000
_cell.angle_alpha   90.00
_cell.angle_beta   90.00
_cell.angle_gamma   90.00
#
_symmetry.space_group_name_H-M   'P 1'
#
loop_
_entity.id
_entity.type
_entity.pdbx_description
1 polymer ?
#
loop_
_entity_poly.entity_id
_entity_poly.type
_entity_poly.pdbx_seq_one_letter_code
_entity_poly.pdbx_strand_id
1 'polypeptide(L)'
;MTRTVHNENYDLIGRLALALYGQNITITLDALKLILNDHGTTFSDQSNLGLGRSVSAAYRKWEKVDPVIHHAIAYTFKGRDGKFPWENR
;
A
#
# COMPACT_ATOMS: atom_id res chain seq x y z
N MET A 1 2.33 -21.36 18.29
CA MET A 1 1.68 -21.01 17.00
C MET A 1 2.05 -19.58 16.64
N THR A 2 3.09 -19.39 15.86
CA THR A 2 3.50 -18.08 15.34
C THR A 2 2.55 -17.70 14.22
N ARG A 3 1.50 -16.94 14.54
CA ARG A 3 0.58 -16.39 13.56
C ARG A 3 1.38 -15.57 12.56
N THR A 4 1.32 -15.94 11.30
CA THR A 4 1.86 -15.22 10.14
C THR A 4 1.06 -13.92 9.96
N VAL A 5 1.27 -12.93 10.85
CA VAL A 5 0.70 -11.57 10.76
C VAL A 5 1.22 -10.82 9.51
N HIS A 6 2.10 -11.45 8.70
CA HIS A 6 2.80 -10.85 7.57
C HIS A 6 2.08 -10.91 6.21
N ASN A 7 0.83 -11.39 6.10
CA ASN A 7 0.16 -11.50 4.79
C ASN A 7 -1.11 -10.67 4.63
N GLU A 8 -1.90 -10.52 5.70
CA GLU A 8 -3.21 -9.86 5.65
C GLU A 8 -3.11 -8.38 5.23
N ASN A 9 -2.09 -7.67 5.74
CA ASN A 9 -1.88 -6.27 5.39
C ASN A 9 -1.48 -6.07 3.92
N TYR A 10 -0.68 -6.97 3.35
CA TYR A 10 -0.29 -6.87 1.94
C TYR A 10 -1.44 -7.24 1.00
N ASP A 11 -2.29 -8.18 1.43
CA ASP A 11 -3.52 -8.50 0.72
C ASP A 11 -4.50 -7.33 0.74
N LEU A 12 -4.67 -6.69 1.89
CA LEU A 12 -5.50 -5.50 2.04
C LEU A 12 -4.99 -4.34 1.17
N ILE A 13 -3.68 -4.04 1.23
CA ILE A 13 -3.06 -3.00 0.39
C ILE A 13 -3.29 -3.28 -1.10
N GLY A 14 -3.12 -4.53 -1.55
CA GLY A 14 -3.34 -4.89 -2.95
C GLY A 14 -4.80 -4.77 -3.39
N ARG A 15 -5.73 -5.30 -2.60
CA ARG A 15 -7.17 -5.23 -2.91
C ARG A 15 -7.69 -3.79 -2.90
N LEU A 16 -7.23 -2.99 -1.93
CA LEU A 16 -7.56 -1.57 -1.86
C LEU A 16 -7.00 -0.83 -3.08
N ALA A 17 -5.75 -1.09 -3.45
CA ALA A 17 -5.14 -0.49 -4.63
C ALA A 17 -5.94 -0.83 -5.89
N LEU A 18 -6.33 -2.10 -6.08
CA LEU A 18 -7.14 -2.51 -7.22
C LEU A 18 -8.49 -1.78 -7.29
N ALA A 19 -9.19 -1.67 -6.15
CA ALA A 19 -10.49 -1.01 -6.07
C ALA A 19 -10.39 0.50 -6.40
N LEU A 20 -9.37 1.18 -5.87
CA LEU A 20 -9.14 2.61 -6.12
C LEU A 20 -8.67 2.86 -7.55
N TYR A 21 -7.76 2.02 -8.05
CA TYR A 21 -7.25 2.09 -9.41
C TYR A 21 -8.36 1.92 -10.44
N GLY A 22 -9.28 0.98 -10.24
CA GLY A 22 -10.45 0.79 -11.11
C GLY A 22 -11.39 2.00 -11.18
N GLN A 23 -11.31 2.92 -10.21
CA GLN A 23 -12.09 4.17 -10.14
C GLN A 23 -11.25 5.41 -10.49
N ASN A 24 -10.00 5.24 -10.95
CA ASN A 24 -9.05 6.34 -11.17
C ASN A 24 -8.82 7.23 -9.92
N ILE A 25 -8.88 6.66 -8.72
CA ILE A 25 -8.64 7.37 -7.47
C ILE A 25 -7.20 7.11 -7.01
N THR A 26 -6.47 8.19 -6.72
CA THR A 26 -5.16 8.13 -6.07
C THR A 26 -5.23 8.69 -4.67
N ILE A 27 -4.50 8.11 -3.72
CA ILE A 27 -4.43 8.59 -2.34
C ILE A 27 -2.99 8.74 -1.89
N THR A 28 -2.75 9.59 -0.89
CA THR A 28 -1.43 9.72 -0.28
C THR A 28 -1.15 8.56 0.67
N LEU A 29 0.13 8.30 0.96
CA LEU A 29 0.51 7.34 2.01
C LEU A 29 -0.06 7.72 3.38
N ASP A 30 -0.23 9.02 3.68
CA ASP A 30 -0.87 9.47 4.92
C ASP A 30 -2.35 9.04 4.97
N ALA A 31 -3.10 9.15 3.86
CA ALA A 31 -4.48 8.66 3.78
C ALA A 31 -4.57 7.13 3.85
N LEU A 32 -3.66 6.41 3.18
CA LEU A 32 -3.56 4.96 3.30
C LEU A 32 -3.33 4.53 4.75
N LYS A 33 -2.46 5.24 5.48
CA LYS A 33 -2.19 4.98 6.89
C LYS A 33 -3.46 5.05 7.74
N LEU A 34 -4.27 6.09 7.54
CA LEU A 34 -5.54 6.27 8.26
C LEU A 34 -6.50 5.12 7.97
N ILE A 35 -6.68 4.75 6.69
CA ILE A 35 -7.55 3.62 6.30
C ILE A 35 -7.09 2.31 6.96
N LEU A 36 -5.78 2.04 6.96
CA LEU A 36 -5.25 0.82 7.55
C LEU A 36 -5.39 0.82 9.09
N ASN A 37 -5.19 1.95 9.75
CA ASN A 37 -5.43 2.11 11.19
C ASN A 37 -6.91 1.88 11.53
N ASP A 38 -7.84 2.43 10.75
CA ASP A 38 -9.29 2.22 10.92
C ASP A 38 -9.69 0.75 10.70
N HIS A 39 -8.98 0.05 9.81
CA HIS A 39 -9.14 -1.39 9.60
C HIS A 39 -8.46 -2.25 10.70
N GLY A 40 -7.88 -1.62 11.73
CA GLY A 40 -7.26 -2.30 12.87
C GLY A 40 -5.79 -2.68 12.67
N THR A 41 -5.15 -2.25 11.59
CA THR A 41 -3.70 -2.42 11.38
C THR A 41 -2.96 -1.24 12.00
N THR A 42 -2.29 -1.44 13.13
CA THR A 42 -1.56 -0.35 13.79
C THR A 42 -0.22 -0.06 13.10
N PHE A 43 -0.16 1.06 12.38
CA PHE A 43 1.11 1.66 11.96
C PHE A 43 1.51 2.76 12.95
N SER A 44 2.80 2.84 13.31
CA SER A 44 3.26 3.86 14.26
C SER A 44 3.05 5.27 13.70
N ASP A 45 2.50 6.17 14.52
CA ASP A 45 2.16 7.54 14.09
C ASP A 45 3.39 8.36 13.71
N GLN A 46 4.55 8.02 14.28
CA GLN A 46 5.78 8.82 14.20
C GLN A 46 6.55 8.67 12.87
N SER A 47 6.27 7.66 12.04
CA SER A 47 7.01 7.50 10.76
C SER A 47 6.24 6.73 9.68
N ASN A 48 6.26 7.26 8.46
CA ASN A 48 5.77 6.56 7.26
C ASN A 48 6.77 5.55 6.71
N LEU A 49 7.95 5.41 7.31
CA LEU A 49 8.97 4.49 6.84
C LEU A 49 8.52 3.02 6.97
N GLY A 50 7.75 2.70 8.01
CA GLY A 50 7.11 1.39 8.18
C GLY A 50 6.06 1.13 7.08
N LEU A 51 5.18 2.11 6.83
CA LEU A 51 4.15 1.99 5.80
C LEU A 51 4.76 1.89 4.39
N GLY A 52 5.76 2.71 4.06
CA GLY A 52 6.44 2.66 2.76
C GLY A 52 7.12 1.31 2.52
N ARG A 53 7.69 0.70 3.57
CA ARG A 53 8.20 -0.69 3.51
C ARG A 53 7.08 -1.70 3.28
N SER A 54 5.93 -1.54 3.94
CA SER A 54 4.77 -2.43 3.73
C SER A 54 4.18 -2.31 2.33
N VAL A 55 4.06 -1.10 1.78
CA VAL A 55 3.63 -0.89 0.38
C VAL A 55 4.64 -1.49 -0.59
N SER A 56 5.94 -1.31 -0.35
CA SER A 56 7.00 -1.92 -1.17
C SER A 56 6.98 -3.45 -1.11
N ALA A 57 6.69 -4.03 0.07
CA ALA A 57 6.55 -5.46 0.24
C ALA A 57 5.29 -5.99 -0.48
N ALA A 58 4.16 -5.28 -0.38
CA ALA A 58 2.95 -5.61 -1.12
C ALA A 58 3.18 -5.57 -2.64
N TYR A 59 3.84 -4.53 -3.14
CA TYR A 59 4.23 -4.39 -4.54
C TYR A 59 5.02 -5.61 -5.04
N ARG A 60 6.06 -6.03 -4.30
CA ARG A 60 6.91 -7.19 -4.65
C ARG A 60 6.17 -8.52 -4.54
N LYS A 61 5.25 -8.64 -3.58
CA LYS A 61 4.40 -9.82 -3.43
C LYS A 61 3.50 -9.96 -4.66
N TRP A 62 2.75 -8.90 -4.99
CA TRP A 62 1.77 -8.92 -6.07
C TRP A 62 2.43 -8.99 -7.45
N GLU A 63 3.67 -8.52 -7.62
CA GLU A 63 4.45 -8.73 -8.86
C GLU A 63 4.48 -10.19 -9.32
N LYS A 64 4.54 -11.11 -8.36
CA LYS A 64 4.62 -12.56 -8.60
C LYS A 64 3.26 -13.25 -8.64
N VAL A 65 2.21 -12.59 -8.15
CA VAL A 65 0.88 -13.19 -7.95
C VAL A 65 -0.10 -12.67 -9.00
N ASP A 66 -0.19 -11.35 -9.14
CA ASP A 66 -1.07 -10.67 -10.09
C ASP A 66 -0.44 -9.34 -10.55
N PRO A 67 0.08 -9.28 -11.79
CA PRO A 67 0.69 -8.07 -12.35
C PRO A 67 -0.25 -6.86 -12.39
N VAL A 68 -1.58 -7.07 -12.46
CA VAL A 68 -2.56 -5.98 -12.45
C VAL A 68 -2.59 -5.32 -11.08
N ILE A 69 -2.62 -6.10 -10.01
CA ILE A 69 -2.62 -5.57 -8.64
C ILE A 69 -1.28 -4.90 -8.32
N HIS A 70 -0.17 -5.48 -8.78
CA HIS A 70 1.13 -4.84 -8.72
C HIS A 70 1.14 -3.44 -9.37
N HIS A 71 0.58 -3.34 -10.57
CA HIS A 71 0.44 -2.07 -11.28
C HIS A 71 -0.48 -1.12 -10.52
N ALA A 72 -1.61 -1.60 -10.01
CA ALA A 72 -2.53 -0.79 -9.21
C ALA A 72 -1.84 -0.20 -7.95
N ILE A 73 -1.01 -0.98 -7.25
CA ILE A 73 -0.26 -0.51 -6.07
C ILE A 73 0.67 0.65 -6.45
N ALA A 74 1.36 0.54 -7.59
CA ALA A 74 2.17 1.61 -8.10
C ALA A 74 1.30 2.87 -8.30
N TYR A 75 0.28 2.79 -9.14
CA TYR A 75 -0.48 3.96 -9.62
C TYR A 75 -1.56 4.50 -8.68
N THR A 76 -1.69 3.95 -7.48
CA THR A 76 -2.68 4.41 -6.50
C THR A 76 -2.06 5.23 -5.38
N PHE A 77 -0.89 4.83 -4.86
CA PHE A 77 -0.32 5.41 -3.63
C PHE A 77 0.77 6.44 -3.93
N LYS A 78 0.51 7.68 -3.55
CA LYS A 78 1.41 8.82 -3.75
C LYS A 78 2.18 9.18 -2.49
N GLY A 79 3.38 9.73 -2.69
CA GLY A 79 4.16 10.37 -1.63
C GLY A 79 3.45 11.61 -1.07
N ARG A 80 4.03 12.18 0.00
CA ARG A 80 3.52 13.43 0.59
C ARG A 80 3.61 14.63 -0.36
N ASP A 81 4.55 14.57 -1.29
CA ASP A 81 4.74 15.52 -2.39
C ASP A 81 3.69 15.36 -3.51
N GLY A 82 2.76 14.41 -3.39
CA GLY A 82 1.74 14.12 -4.41
C GLY A 82 2.31 13.38 -5.62
N LYS A 83 3.59 13.01 -5.59
CA LYS A 83 4.27 12.31 -6.68
C LYS A 83 4.19 10.81 -6.53
N PHE A 84 4.34 10.11 -7.63
CA PHE A 84 4.48 8.68 -7.59
C PHE A 84 5.88 8.25 -7.11
N PRO A 85 6.02 7.12 -6.40
CA PRO A 85 7.30 6.65 -5.88
C PRO A 85 8.43 6.49 -6.92
N TRP A 86 8.10 6.28 -8.20
CA TRP A 86 9.10 6.14 -9.29
C TRP A 86 9.41 7.46 -10.02
N GLU A 87 8.70 8.55 -9.74
CA GLU A 87 8.98 9.87 -10.36
C GLU A 87 10.19 10.56 -9.74
N ASN A 88 10.67 10.09 -8.59
CA ASN A 88 11.85 10.63 -7.89
C ASN A 88 13.14 9.84 -8.23
N ARG A 89 13.21 9.21 -9.43
CA ARG A 89 14.39 8.47 -9.93
C ARG A 89 15.19 9.25 -10.95
#